data_AF-A0A495JDN5-F1
#
_entry.id   AF-A0A495JDN5-F1
#
_cell.length_a   1.000
_cell.length_b   1.000
_cell.length_c   1.000
_cell.angle_alpha   90.00
_cell.angle_beta   90.00
_cell.angle_gamma   90.00
#
_symmetry.space_group_name_H-M   'P 1'
#
loop_
_entity.id
_entity.type
_entity.pdbx_description
1 polymer ?
#
loop_
_entity_poly.entity_id
_entity_poly.type
_entity_poly.pdbx_seq_one_letter_code
_entity_poly.pdbx_strand_id
1 'polypeptide(L)'
;MGLQLPGELADLLNELGYTWPKADETKMFELAQMWFGFADQVAPLPAQAHAAGQSVLAQNNGPATDAFAKLWTANSAAVPVLDNAVTGAQAIGAALIVCAAVVLALKISVIVQLTILLIQIIQAIATAAPTFGASLLEIPVFKKLADIAIDYLVGQALEALLG
;
A
#
# COMPACT_ATOMS: atom_id res chain seq x y z
N MET A 1 -8.00 -9.66 6.54
CA MET A 1 -9.07 -9.62 5.53
C MET A 1 -9.39 -8.16 5.31
N GLY A 2 -9.10 -7.65 4.11
CA GLY A 2 -9.33 -6.25 3.78
C GLY A 2 -10.81 -5.84 3.78
N LEU A 3 -11.05 -4.54 3.73
CA LEU A 3 -12.33 -3.88 3.71
C LEU A 3 -13.18 -4.38 2.54
N GLN A 4 -14.39 -4.79 2.88
CA GLN A 4 -15.37 -5.36 1.97
C GLN A 4 -16.50 -4.37 1.70
N LEU A 5 -17.09 -4.49 0.52
CA LEU A 5 -18.22 -3.68 0.10
C LEU A 5 -19.54 -4.33 0.58
N PRO A 6 -20.43 -3.58 1.26
CA PRO A 6 -21.79 -4.04 1.54
C PRO A 6 -22.56 -4.36 0.25
N GLY A 7 -23.43 -5.37 0.27
CA GLY A 7 -24.14 -5.87 -0.91
C GLY A 7 -24.90 -4.80 -1.70
N GLU A 8 -25.68 -3.96 -1.02
CA GLU A 8 -26.44 -2.86 -1.65
C GLU A 8 -25.55 -1.85 -2.39
N LEU A 9 -24.34 -1.60 -1.87
CA LEU A 9 -23.38 -0.71 -2.52
C LEU A 9 -22.65 -1.41 -3.67
N ALA A 10 -22.53 -2.73 -3.63
CA ALA A 10 -21.93 -3.52 -4.71
C ALA A 10 -22.80 -3.48 -5.97
N ASP A 11 -24.11 -3.57 -5.81
CA ASP A 11 -25.04 -3.45 -6.93
C ASP A 11 -24.96 -2.05 -7.56
N LEU A 12 -24.97 -1.00 -6.75
CA LEU A 12 -24.80 0.38 -7.24
C LEU A 12 -23.45 0.61 -7.95
N LEU A 13 -22.36 0.06 -7.41
CA LEU A 13 -21.05 0.19 -8.03
C LEU A 13 -20.99 -0.53 -9.38
N ASN A 14 -21.60 -1.71 -9.48
CA ASN A 14 -21.71 -2.46 -10.74
C ASN A 14 -22.58 -1.72 -11.77
N GLU A 15 -23.67 -1.08 -11.33
CA GLU A 15 -24.49 -0.23 -12.19
C GLU A 15 -23.72 0.95 -12.77
N LEU A 16 -22.76 1.51 -12.01
CA LEU A 16 -21.86 2.57 -12.47
C LEU A 16 -20.72 2.04 -13.37
N GLY A 17 -20.57 0.72 -13.50
CA GLY A 17 -19.57 0.09 -14.37
C GLY A 17 -18.20 -0.14 -13.72
N TYR A 18 -18.07 0.06 -12.40
CA TYR A 18 -16.82 -0.15 -11.69
C TYR A 18 -16.74 -1.54 -11.06
N THR A 19 -15.53 -2.07 -10.95
CA THR A 19 -15.26 -3.29 -10.19
C THR A 19 -14.61 -2.97 -8.85
N TRP A 20 -15.12 -3.57 -7.77
CA TRP A 20 -14.51 -3.42 -6.45
C TRP A 20 -13.07 -3.98 -6.44
N PRO A 21 -12.08 -3.24 -5.90
CA PRO A 21 -10.70 -3.68 -5.88
C PRO A 21 -10.49 -4.89 -4.98
N LYS A 22 -9.79 -5.91 -5.51
CA LYS A 22 -9.45 -7.17 -4.80
C LYS A 22 -8.21 -7.06 -3.90
N ALA A 23 -7.52 -5.92 -3.91
CA ALA A 23 -6.35 -5.70 -3.06
C ALA A 23 -6.75 -5.85 -1.58
N ASP A 24 -5.92 -6.55 -0.81
CA ASP A 24 -6.09 -6.74 0.63
C ASP A 24 -5.05 -5.89 1.37
N GLU A 25 -5.47 -4.70 1.76
CA GLU A 25 -4.62 -3.75 2.46
C GLU A 25 -4.13 -4.28 3.80
N THR A 26 -4.91 -5.14 4.48
CA THR A 26 -4.47 -5.77 5.73
C THR A 26 -3.28 -6.68 5.46
N LYS A 27 -3.35 -7.51 4.42
CA LYS A 27 -2.23 -8.37 4.02
C LYS A 27 -1.02 -7.57 3.56
N MET A 28 -1.23 -6.43 2.90
CA MET A 28 -0.13 -5.55 2.51
C MET A 28 0.57 -4.95 3.73
N PHE A 29 -0.18 -4.55 4.76
CA PHE A 29 0.39 -4.14 6.05
C PHE A 29 1.12 -5.29 6.74
N GLU A 30 0.55 -6.50 6.76
CA GLU A 30 1.22 -7.69 7.31
C GLU A 30 2.54 -7.99 6.58
N LEU A 31 2.55 -7.93 5.25
CA LEU A 31 3.75 -8.08 4.43
C LEU A 31 4.79 -7.00 4.76
N ALA A 32 4.36 -5.75 4.93
CA ALA A 32 5.26 -4.68 5.35
C ALA A 32 5.92 -4.97 6.70
N GLN A 33 5.14 -5.43 7.69
CA GLN A 33 5.66 -5.80 9.00
C GLN A 33 6.65 -6.97 8.92
N MET A 34 6.43 -7.94 8.04
CA MET A 34 7.39 -9.01 7.81
C MET A 34 8.71 -8.50 7.23
N TRP A 35 8.67 -7.52 6.32
CA TRP A 35 9.88 -6.88 5.78
C TRP A 35 10.65 -6.08 6.83
N PHE A 36 9.95 -5.34 7.70
CA PHE A 36 10.59 -4.68 8.83
C PHE A 36 11.18 -5.68 9.82
N GLY A 37 10.45 -6.74 10.15
CA GLY A 37 10.96 -7.81 11.02
C GLY A 37 12.18 -8.53 10.44
N PHE A 38 12.26 -8.69 9.12
CA PHE A 38 13.46 -9.18 8.44
C PHE A 38 14.62 -8.18 8.58
N ALA A 39 14.37 -6.89 8.37
CA ALA A 39 15.38 -5.85 8.55
C ALA A 39 15.94 -5.85 9.99
N ASP A 40 15.08 -5.96 10.99
CA ASP A 40 15.47 -6.00 12.40
C ASP A 40 16.32 -7.23 12.75
N GLN A 41 16.02 -8.39 12.15
CA GLN A 41 16.83 -9.61 12.33
C GLN A 41 18.21 -9.51 11.68
N VAL A 42 18.31 -8.82 10.54
CA VAL A 42 19.57 -8.68 9.79
C VAL A 42 20.43 -7.52 10.33
N ALA A 43 19.81 -6.44 10.84
CA ALA A 43 20.49 -5.24 11.34
C ALA A 43 21.67 -5.47 12.31
N PRO A 44 21.66 -6.43 13.24
CA PRO A 44 22.81 -6.66 14.12
C PRO A 44 23.94 -7.47 13.48
N LEU A 45 23.70 -8.17 12.35
CA LEU A 45 24.67 -9.07 11.72
C LEU A 45 25.89 -8.33 11.12
N PRO A 46 25.75 -7.19 10.41
CA PRO A 46 26.88 -6.40 9.92
C PRO A 46 27.89 -6.05 11.01
N ALA A 47 27.42 -5.57 12.16
CA ALA A 47 28.28 -5.19 13.28
C ALA A 47 29.01 -6.39 13.89
N GLN A 48 28.33 -7.53 14.05
CA GLN A 48 28.93 -8.78 14.54
C GLN A 48 29.98 -9.31 13.56
N ALA A 49 29.66 -9.32 12.26
CA ALA A 49 30.59 -9.71 11.21
C ALA A 49 31.82 -8.79 11.22
N HIS A 50 31.61 -7.47 11.31
CA HIS A 50 32.70 -6.51 11.35
C HIS A 50 33.64 -6.73 12.54
N ALA A 51 33.09 -6.96 13.74
CA ALA A 51 33.89 -7.28 14.93
C ALA A 51 34.69 -8.58 14.78
N ALA A 52 34.09 -9.63 14.20
CA ALA A 52 34.78 -10.88 13.93
C ALA A 52 35.92 -10.71 12.92
N GLY A 53 35.68 -9.97 11.84
CA GLY A 53 36.70 -9.66 10.83
C GLY A 53 37.86 -8.84 11.40
N GLN A 54 37.57 -7.84 12.22
CA GLN A 54 38.61 -7.06 12.92
C GLN A 54 39.43 -7.93 13.88
N SER A 55 38.80 -8.86 14.61
CA SER A 55 39.52 -9.77 15.51
C SER A 55 40.55 -10.63 14.77
N VAL A 56 40.18 -11.16 13.59
CA VAL A 56 41.10 -11.93 12.74
C VAL A 56 42.28 -11.06 12.27
N LEU A 57 42.01 -9.82 11.85
CA LEU A 57 43.04 -8.88 11.41
C LEU A 57 43.95 -8.40 12.55
N ALA A 58 43.44 -8.29 13.78
CA ALA A 58 44.21 -7.84 14.93
C ALA A 58 45.16 -8.93 15.47
N GLN A 59 44.80 -10.20 15.32
CA GLN A 59 45.56 -11.33 15.88
C GLN A 59 46.56 -11.94 14.89
N ASN A 60 46.50 -11.58 13.61
CA ASN A 60 47.30 -12.20 12.56
C ASN A 60 48.03 -11.12 11.75
N ASN A 61 49.22 -11.45 11.24
CA ASN A 61 50.00 -10.56 10.38
C ASN A 61 50.60 -11.33 9.20
N GLY A 62 50.74 -10.67 8.06
CA GLY A 62 51.37 -11.21 6.86
C GLY A 62 50.52 -11.14 5.58
N PRO A 63 51.01 -11.73 4.48
CA PRO A 63 50.40 -11.57 3.15
C PRO A 63 48.98 -12.15 3.05
N ALA A 64 48.67 -13.20 3.82
CA ALA A 64 47.35 -13.82 3.86
C ALA A 64 46.30 -12.93 4.55
N THR A 65 46.67 -12.21 5.61
CA THR A 65 45.80 -11.22 6.27
C THR A 65 45.55 -10.00 5.41
N ASP A 66 46.53 -9.54 4.63
CA ASP A 66 46.34 -8.43 3.69
C ASP A 66 45.35 -8.79 2.57
N ALA A 67 45.42 -10.04 2.07
CA ALA A 67 44.47 -10.57 1.11
C ALA A 67 43.06 -10.69 1.70
N PHE A 68 42.95 -11.15 2.96
CA PHE A 68 41.68 -11.18 3.70
C PHE A 68 41.11 -9.78 3.88
N ALA A 69 41.91 -8.79 4.29
CA ALA A 69 41.46 -7.41 4.45
C ALA A 69 40.86 -6.84 3.16
N LYS A 70 41.51 -7.09 2.01
CA LYS A 70 41.01 -6.68 0.70
C LYS A 70 39.68 -7.34 0.33
N LEU A 71 39.53 -8.65 0.59
CA LEU A 71 38.29 -9.36 0.34
C LEU A 71 37.17 -8.91 1.30
N TRP A 72 37.52 -8.62 2.55
CA TRP A 72 36.58 -8.22 3.60
C TRP A 72 36.01 -6.81 3.42
N THR A 73 36.79 -5.92 2.80
CA THR A 73 36.42 -4.52 2.52
C THR A 73 35.90 -4.27 1.10
N ALA A 74 35.87 -5.30 0.26
CA ALA A 74 35.32 -5.19 -1.08
C ALA A 74 33.82 -4.83 -1.04
N ASN A 75 33.33 -4.10 -2.05
CA ASN A 75 31.93 -3.68 -2.09
C ASN A 75 30.94 -4.86 -2.20
N SER A 76 31.43 -6.00 -2.69
CA SER A 76 30.70 -7.28 -2.76
C SER A 76 30.89 -8.15 -1.50
N ALA A 77 31.56 -7.63 -0.47
CA ALA A 77 31.77 -8.36 0.77
C ALA A 77 30.46 -8.50 1.55
N ALA A 78 30.44 -9.44 2.49
CA ALA A 78 29.25 -9.77 3.25
C ALA A 78 28.66 -8.57 4.01
N VAL A 79 29.50 -7.68 4.55
CA VAL A 79 29.03 -6.54 5.37
C VAL A 79 28.23 -5.51 4.56
N PRO A 80 28.76 -4.92 3.46
CA PRO A 80 27.98 -4.02 2.61
C PRO A 80 26.70 -4.64 2.03
N VAL A 81 26.73 -5.94 1.71
CA VAL A 81 25.54 -6.65 1.20
C VAL A 81 24.46 -6.75 2.28
N LEU A 82 24.84 -7.05 3.53
CA LEU A 82 23.90 -7.11 4.65
C LEU A 82 23.33 -5.73 4.99
N ASP A 83 24.14 -4.68 4.97
CA ASP A 83 23.66 -3.29 5.17
C ASP A 83 22.65 -2.90 4.08
N ASN A 84 22.97 -3.19 2.81
CA ASN A 84 22.05 -2.95 1.69
C ASN A 84 20.76 -3.77 1.82
N ALA A 85 20.84 -5.00 2.33
CA ALA A 85 19.66 -5.83 2.58
C ALA A 85 18.73 -5.22 3.65
N VAL A 86 19.28 -4.63 4.70
CA VAL A 86 18.50 -3.92 5.74
C VAL A 86 17.80 -2.71 5.13
N THR A 87 18.53 -1.85 4.41
CA THR A 87 17.95 -0.66 3.78
C THR A 87 16.89 -1.04 2.73
N GLY A 88 17.17 -2.04 1.90
CA GLY A 88 16.21 -2.53 0.90
C GLY A 88 14.94 -3.09 1.53
N ALA A 89 15.07 -3.88 2.59
CA ALA A 89 13.93 -4.42 3.32
C ALA A 89 13.07 -3.32 3.95
N GLN A 90 13.69 -2.32 4.57
CA GLN A 90 12.97 -1.16 5.12
C GLN A 90 12.25 -0.36 4.03
N ALA A 91 12.88 -0.16 2.87
CA ALA A 91 12.27 0.54 1.74
C ALA A 91 11.05 -0.22 1.19
N ILE A 92 11.15 -1.55 1.03
CA ILE A 92 10.02 -2.38 0.59
C ILE A 92 8.89 -2.34 1.63
N GLY A 93 9.22 -2.45 2.91
CA GLY A 93 8.24 -2.34 4.00
C GLY A 93 7.51 -0.99 3.98
N ALA A 94 8.24 0.11 3.83
CA ALA A 94 7.65 1.44 3.74
C ALA A 94 6.74 1.60 2.51
N ALA A 95 7.18 1.13 1.34
CA ALA A 95 6.38 1.17 0.12
C ALA A 95 5.06 0.37 0.28
N LEU A 96 5.12 -0.81 0.88
CA LEU A 96 3.92 -1.62 1.15
C LEU A 96 2.94 -0.91 2.10
N ILE A 97 3.44 -0.21 3.13
CA ILE A 97 2.60 0.63 4.01
C ILE A 97 1.87 1.72 3.23
N VAL A 98 2.59 2.45 2.37
CA VAL A 98 2.01 3.53 1.57
C VAL A 98 0.93 2.95 0.65
N CYS A 99 1.24 1.87 -0.07
CA CYS A 99 0.28 1.22 -0.96
C CYS A 99 -0.96 0.74 -0.21
N ALA A 100 -0.79 0.14 0.98
CA ALA A 100 -1.90 -0.31 1.80
C ALA A 100 -2.79 0.86 2.27
N ALA A 101 -2.16 1.96 2.71
CA ALA A 101 -2.88 3.16 3.15
C ALA A 101 -3.68 3.80 2.02
N VAL A 102 -3.09 3.91 0.81
CA VAL A 102 -3.77 4.46 -0.37
C VAL A 102 -4.97 3.60 -0.76
N VAL A 103 -4.80 2.28 -0.83
CA VAL A 103 -5.91 1.35 -1.15
C VAL A 103 -7.02 1.44 -0.12
N LEU A 104 -6.68 1.49 1.18
CA LEU A 104 -7.66 1.63 2.25
C LEU A 104 -8.44 2.94 2.12
N ALA A 105 -7.74 4.06 1.92
CA ALA A 105 -8.35 5.37 1.76
C ALA A 105 -9.28 5.41 0.54
N LEU A 106 -8.85 4.87 -0.60
CA LEU A 106 -9.68 4.74 -1.80
C LEU A 106 -10.97 3.96 -1.51
N LYS A 107 -10.86 2.78 -0.90
CA LYS A 107 -12.04 1.94 -0.58
C LYS A 107 -13.02 2.66 0.34
N ILE A 108 -12.52 3.32 1.39
CA ILE A 108 -13.36 4.10 2.32
C ILE A 108 -14.07 5.22 1.57
N SER A 109 -13.34 5.99 0.78
CA SER A 109 -13.91 7.10 0.01
C SER A 109 -14.98 6.64 -0.98
N VAL A 110 -14.75 5.52 -1.68
CA VAL A 110 -15.75 4.93 -2.58
C VAL A 110 -17.01 4.49 -1.82
N ILE A 111 -16.87 3.83 -0.66
CA ILE A 111 -18.02 3.45 0.18
C ILE A 111 -18.83 4.69 0.58
N VAL A 112 -18.16 5.77 0.98
CA VAL A 112 -18.82 7.03 1.35
C VAL A 112 -19.60 7.60 0.16
N GLN A 113 -19.00 7.66 -1.03
CA GLN A 113 -19.67 8.19 -2.23
C GLN A 113 -20.89 7.34 -2.62
N LEU A 114 -20.77 6.01 -2.61
CA LEU A 114 -21.89 5.12 -2.92
C LEU A 114 -23.02 5.25 -1.88
N THR A 115 -22.67 5.44 -0.60
CA THR A 115 -23.66 5.66 0.46
C THR A 115 -24.42 6.97 0.25
N ILE A 116 -23.73 8.04 -0.13
CA ILE A 116 -24.36 9.32 -0.47
C ILE A 116 -25.30 9.15 -1.66
N LEU A 117 -24.85 8.47 -2.73
CA LEU A 117 -25.67 8.19 -3.90
C LEU A 117 -26.92 7.38 -3.55
N LEU A 118 -26.80 6.35 -2.73
CA LEU A 118 -27.93 5.53 -2.27
C LEU A 118 -28.97 6.39 -1.55
N ILE A 119 -28.53 7.27 -0.64
CA ILE A 119 -29.42 8.19 0.08
C ILE A 119 -30.12 9.13 -0.90
N GLN A 120 -29.41 9.69 -1.88
CA GLN A 120 -29.98 10.57 -2.89
C GLN A 120 -31.05 9.86 -3.72
N ILE A 121 -30.82 8.61 -4.12
CA ILE A 121 -31.81 7.79 -4.85
C ILE A 121 -33.06 7.57 -4.00
N ILE A 122 -32.89 7.19 -2.72
CA ILE A 122 -34.02 7.00 -1.80
C ILE A 122 -34.83 8.29 -1.65
N GLN A 123 -34.16 9.44 -1.50
CA GLN A 123 -34.84 10.74 -1.40
C GLN A 123 -35.57 11.13 -2.68
N ALA A 124 -34.96 10.88 -3.85
CA ALA A 124 -35.59 11.11 -5.14
C ALA A 124 -36.87 10.29 -5.30
N ILE A 125 -36.85 9.02 -4.86
CA ILE A 125 -38.02 8.14 -4.86
C ILE A 125 -39.07 8.62 -3.84
N ALA A 126 -38.67 8.97 -2.62
CA ALA A 126 -39.57 9.43 -1.57
C ALA A 126 -40.31 10.73 -1.96
N THR A 127 -39.66 11.60 -2.72
CA THR A 127 -40.22 12.87 -3.21
C THR A 127 -40.85 12.76 -4.60
N ALA A 128 -40.94 11.57 -5.18
CA ALA A 128 -41.49 11.38 -6.53
C ALA A 128 -42.96 11.80 -6.63
N ALA A 129 -43.82 11.42 -5.68
CA ALA A 129 -45.23 11.80 -5.70
C ALA A 129 -45.46 13.33 -5.61
N PRO A 130 -44.91 14.06 -4.63
CA PRO A 130 -45.13 15.51 -4.53
C PRO A 130 -44.46 16.31 -5.66
N THR A 131 -43.42 15.77 -6.32
CA THR A 131 -42.77 16.40 -7.47
C THR A 131 -43.32 15.95 -8.82
N PHE A 132 -44.42 15.17 -8.83
CA PHE A 132 -45.01 14.58 -10.04
C PHE A 132 -43.99 13.78 -10.89
N GLY A 133 -43.03 13.12 -10.24
CA GLY A 133 -41.99 12.31 -10.87
C GLY A 133 -40.77 13.11 -11.34
N ALA A 134 -40.74 14.43 -11.16
CA ALA A 134 -39.59 15.24 -11.57
C ALA A 134 -38.31 14.87 -10.83
N SER A 135 -38.38 14.53 -9.53
CA SER A 135 -37.21 14.12 -8.74
C SER A 135 -36.53 12.85 -9.26
N LEU A 136 -37.26 11.95 -9.93
CA LEU A 136 -36.69 10.73 -10.51
C LEU A 136 -35.76 11.04 -11.70
N LEU A 137 -35.96 12.17 -12.37
CA LEU A 137 -35.10 12.63 -13.47
C LEU A 137 -33.72 13.11 -12.98
N GLU A 138 -33.56 13.35 -11.68
CA GLU A 138 -32.28 13.73 -11.07
C GLU A 138 -31.37 12.52 -10.83
N ILE A 139 -31.91 11.30 -10.75
CA ILE A 139 -31.14 10.07 -10.48
C ILE A 139 -29.98 9.88 -11.47
N PRO A 140 -30.14 10.03 -12.81
CA PRO A 140 -29.04 9.96 -13.75
C PRO A 140 -27.95 11.03 -13.50
N VAL A 141 -28.35 12.22 -13.04
CA VAL A 141 -27.41 13.31 -12.71
C VAL A 141 -26.60 12.94 -11.47
N PHE A 142 -27.23 12.43 -10.42
CA PHE A 142 -26.54 11.96 -9.22
C PHE A 142 -25.57 10.82 -9.52
N LYS A 143 -25.99 9.84 -10.33
CA LYS A 143 -25.12 8.76 -10.79
C LYS A 143 -23.89 9.29 -11.51
N LYS A 144 -24.05 10.28 -12.40
CA LYS A 144 -22.93 10.90 -13.12
C LYS A 144 -21.99 11.69 -12.21
N LEU A 145 -22.50 12.35 -11.18
CA LEU A 145 -21.66 13.03 -10.20
C LEU A 145 -20.85 12.02 -9.35
N ALA A 146 -21.47 10.91 -8.95
CA ALA A 146 -20.78 9.83 -8.25
C ALA A 146 -19.70 9.19 -9.14
N ASP A 147 -20.00 8.97 -10.42
CA ASP A 147 -19.05 8.49 -11.43
C ASP A 147 -17.80 9.38 -11.51
N ILE A 148 -17.99 10.70 -11.71
CA ILE A 148 -16.89 11.67 -11.73
C ILE A 148 -16.09 11.67 -10.42
N ALA A 149 -16.77 11.57 -9.28
CA ALA A 149 -16.10 11.56 -7.98
C ALA A 149 -15.27 10.29 -7.78
N ILE A 150 -15.77 9.13 -8.21
CA ILE A 150 -15.04 7.86 -8.14
C ILE A 150 -13.83 7.90 -9.07
N ASP A 151 -13.99 8.36 -10.31
CA ASP A 151 -12.87 8.53 -11.25
C ASP A 151 -11.78 9.44 -10.70
N TYR A 152 -12.16 10.56 -10.09
CA TYR A 152 -11.23 11.47 -9.44
C TYR A 152 -10.46 10.78 -8.29
N LEU A 153 -11.16 10.01 -7.45
CA LEU A 153 -10.55 9.26 -6.34
C LEU A 153 -9.57 8.20 -6.85
N VAL A 154 -9.92 7.50 -7.94
CA VAL A 154 -9.04 6.54 -8.59
C VAL A 154 -7.80 7.24 -9.15
N GLY A 155 -7.99 8.40 -9.80
CA GLY A 155 -6.88 9.23 -10.28
C GLY A 155 -5.91 9.64 -9.18
N GLN A 156 -6.44 10.14 -8.05
CA GLN A 156 -5.62 10.50 -6.88
C GLN A 156 -4.86 9.29 -6.31
N ALA A 157 -5.50 8.12 -6.25
CA ALA A 157 -4.86 6.90 -5.78
C ALA A 157 -3.74 6.44 -6.72
N LEU A 158 -3.94 6.56 -8.03
CA LEU A 158 -2.91 6.24 -9.03
C LEU A 158 -1.74 7.20 -8.96
N GLU A 159 -1.99 8.50 -8.88
CA GLU A 159 -0.95 9.53 -8.73
C GLU A 159 -0.14 9.31 -7.45
N ALA A 160 -0.80 9.02 -6.32
CA ALA A 160 -0.14 8.71 -5.07
C ALA A 160 0.76 7.46 -5.13
N LEU A 161 0.48 6.51 -6.03
CA LEU A 161 1.26 5.28 -6.20
C LEU A 161 2.35 5.38 -7.27
N LEU A 162 2.10 6.13 -8.35
CA LEU A 162 2.94 6.14 -9.55
C LEU A 162 3.81 7.39 -9.68
N GLY A 163 3.46 8.50 -9.00
CA GLY A 163 4.14 9.79 -9.13
C GLY A 163 3.67 10.56 -10.35
#